data_AF-A0A2Z7D7B3-F1
#
_entry.id   AF-A0A2Z7D7B3-F1
#
_cell.length_a   1.000
_cell.length_b   1.000
_cell.length_c   1.000
_cell.angle_alpha   90.00
_cell.angle_beta   90.00
_cell.angle_gamma   90.00
#
_symmetry.space_group_name_H-M   'P 1'
#
loop_
_entity.id
_entity.type
_entity.pdbx_description
1 polymer ?
#
loop_
_entity_poly.entity_id
_entity_poly.type
_entity_poly.pdbx_seq_one_letter_code
_entity_poly.pdbx_strand_id
1 'polypeptide(L)'
;MFHEYKEALISQLSSISCRVSLTTDIWTNIKSQSYLVVTCHWIDETWKMQKRILSLNVLDSSHSGYTIAIYVLNVAKVFGIQNKIMSITLDNASANNSALRYLKDSLKPILDGELLHVRCACHVINLCVKYAFDDALGTVIEKFKVCGKLLRGRRYGRDWKQLCISSGVRFKKFSQPIETRWNSLYHLLSTLLHFKDFDGPGNRITKQIGVQKGGGVE
;
A
#
# COMPACT_ATOMS: atom_id res chain seq x y z
N MET A 1 -28.25 15.07 8.70
CA MET A 1 -27.51 13.78 8.73
C MET A 1 -25.99 13.91 8.92
N PHE A 2 -25.14 14.24 7.93
CA PHE A 2 -23.66 14.28 8.16
C PHE A 2 -23.24 15.26 9.26
N HIS A 3 -23.82 16.47 9.26
CA HIS A 3 -23.49 17.50 10.25
C HIS A 3 -23.87 17.05 11.68
N GLU A 4 -25.05 16.43 11.85
CA GLU A 4 -25.46 15.86 13.16
C GLU A 4 -24.47 14.80 13.66
N TYR A 5 -24.06 13.84 12.81
CA TYR A 5 -23.07 12.83 13.20
C TYR A 5 -21.71 13.45 13.54
N LYS A 6 -21.30 14.49 12.82
CA LYS A 6 -20.06 15.21 13.09
C LYS A 6 -20.13 15.92 14.45
N GLU A 7 -21.20 16.65 14.74
CA GLU A 7 -21.39 17.33 16.03
C GLU A 7 -21.47 16.34 17.21
N ALA A 8 -22.16 15.21 17.01
CA ALA A 8 -22.19 14.13 17.99
C ALA A 8 -20.78 13.56 18.25
N LEU A 9 -19.97 13.36 17.20
CA LEU A 9 -18.59 12.89 17.33
C LEU A 9 -17.68 13.92 18.00
N ILE A 10 -17.83 15.22 17.70
CA ILE A 10 -17.10 16.30 18.39
C ILE A 10 -17.42 16.28 19.89
N SER A 11 -18.71 16.15 20.23
CA SER A 11 -19.17 16.07 21.61
C SER A 11 -18.58 14.86 22.33
N GLN A 12 -18.60 13.69 21.68
CA GLN A 12 -18.01 12.45 22.21
C GLN A 12 -16.49 12.57 22.42
N LEU A 13 -15.75 13.06 21.43
CA LEU A 13 -14.30 13.22 21.54
C LEU A 13 -13.91 14.30 22.56
N SER A 14 -14.78 15.28 22.80
CA SER A 14 -14.58 16.28 23.85
C SER A 14 -14.79 15.69 25.24
N SER A 15 -15.74 14.77 25.42
CA SER A 15 -16.04 14.16 26.73
C SER A 15 -15.07 13.06 27.16
N ILE A 16 -14.41 12.36 26.23
CA ILE A 16 -13.46 11.31 26.62
C ILE A 16 -12.28 11.89 27.42
N SER A 17 -11.93 11.25 28.54
CA SER A 17 -10.78 11.60 29.37
C SER A 17 -9.46 10.99 28.86
N CYS A 18 -9.55 9.95 28.03
CA CYS A 18 -8.40 9.25 27.50
C CYS A 18 -7.66 10.06 26.41
N ARG A 19 -6.42 9.66 26.16
CA ARG A 19 -5.63 10.13 25.03
C ARG A 19 -6.07 9.43 23.74
N VAL A 20 -5.79 10.06 22.62
CA VAL A 20 -6.12 9.53 21.28
C VAL A 20 -4.86 9.37 20.44
N SER A 21 -4.90 8.43 19.50
CA SER A 21 -3.88 8.25 18.48
C SER A 21 -4.47 8.56 17.11
N LEU A 22 -3.69 9.23 16.27
CA LEU A 22 -4.08 9.50 14.89
C LEU A 22 -3.34 8.57 13.94
N THR A 23 -3.99 8.17 12.87
CA THR A 23 -3.31 7.64 11.68
C THR A 23 -3.67 8.51 10.50
N THR A 24 -2.68 8.87 9.71
CA THR A 24 -2.86 9.66 8.50
C THR A 24 -2.32 8.90 7.30
N ASP A 25 -3.09 8.88 6.23
CA ASP A 25 -2.68 8.28 4.96
C ASP A 25 -2.86 9.30 3.85
N ILE A 26 -1.89 9.30 2.92
CA ILE A 26 -1.89 10.19 1.77
C ILE A 26 -1.71 9.31 0.55
N TRP A 27 -2.65 9.43 -0.38
CA TRP A 27 -2.56 8.76 -1.66
C TRP A 27 -2.97 9.70 -2.79
N THR A 28 -2.38 9.44 -3.95
CA THR A 28 -2.72 10.13 -5.19
C THR A 28 -3.50 9.17 -6.08
N ASN A 29 -4.64 9.63 -6.60
CA ASN A 29 -5.42 8.86 -7.54
C ASN A 29 -4.82 8.89 -8.96
N ILE A 30 -5.43 8.16 -9.89
CA ILE A 30 -4.97 8.06 -11.29
C ILE A 30 -5.05 9.41 -12.04
N LYS A 31 -5.85 10.36 -11.55
CA LYS A 31 -6.00 11.72 -12.11
C LYS A 31 -5.05 12.72 -11.45
N SER A 32 -4.01 12.25 -10.74
CA SER A 32 -3.07 13.10 -10.00
C SER A 32 -3.70 13.94 -8.89
N GLN A 33 -4.92 13.59 -8.43
CA GLN A 33 -5.53 14.23 -7.28
C GLN A 33 -5.10 13.51 -6.01
N SER A 34 -4.59 14.29 -5.07
CA SER A 34 -4.12 13.80 -3.79
C SER A 34 -5.18 13.95 -2.72
N TYR A 35 -5.26 12.94 -1.85
CA TYR A 35 -6.17 12.89 -0.71
C TYR A 35 -5.37 12.68 0.56
N LEU A 36 -5.82 13.32 1.64
CA LEU A 36 -5.32 13.12 2.99
C LEU A 36 -6.49 12.69 3.86
N VAL A 37 -6.34 11.55 4.53
CA VAL A 37 -7.30 11.09 5.53
C VAL A 37 -6.69 11.24 6.92
N VAL A 38 -7.50 11.68 7.88
CA VAL A 38 -7.15 11.65 9.30
C VAL A 38 -8.13 10.71 10.00
N THR A 39 -7.61 9.65 10.61
CA THR A 39 -8.39 8.72 11.41
C THR A 39 -7.96 8.81 12.87
N CYS A 40 -8.93 8.91 13.77
CA CYS A 40 -8.72 8.93 15.21
C CYS A 40 -9.03 7.56 15.79
N HIS A 41 -8.18 7.12 16.72
CA HIS A 41 -8.28 5.86 17.43
C HIS A 41 -8.18 6.12 18.94
N TRP A 42 -9.01 5.44 19.72
CA TRP A 42 -8.98 5.53 21.19
C TRP A 42 -9.54 4.25 21.80
N ILE A 43 -9.37 4.08 23.10
CA ILE A 43 -9.97 3.00 23.88
C ILE A 43 -11.11 3.61 24.69
N ASP A 44 -12.31 3.05 24.58
CA ASP A 44 -13.45 3.50 25.38
C ASP A 44 -13.46 2.92 26.80
N GLU A 45 -14.43 3.37 27.60
CA GLU A 45 -14.60 2.95 29.00
C GLU A 45 -14.85 1.44 29.17
N THR A 46 -15.28 0.76 28.09
CA THR A 46 -15.48 -0.69 28.06
C THR A 46 -14.25 -1.46 27.57
N TRP A 47 -13.09 -0.79 27.51
CA TRP A 47 -11.84 -1.35 26.99
C TRP A 47 -11.91 -1.79 25.52
N LYS A 48 -12.81 -1.18 24.73
CA LYS A 48 -12.91 -1.47 23.30
C LYS A 48 -12.20 -0.42 22.48
N MET A 49 -11.48 -0.90 21.47
CA MET A 49 -10.86 -0.04 20.47
C MET A 49 -11.93 0.60 19.60
N GLN A 50 -11.94 1.92 19.59
CA GLN A 50 -12.76 2.76 18.74
C GLN A 50 -11.91 3.37 17.64
N LYS A 51 -12.51 3.53 16.45
CA LYS A 51 -11.90 4.23 15.31
C LYS A 51 -12.93 5.06 14.58
N ARG A 52 -12.59 6.30 14.19
CA ARG A 52 -13.44 7.15 13.34
C ARG A 52 -12.58 7.95 12.37
N ILE A 53 -13.02 8.01 11.12
CA ILE A 53 -12.45 8.94 10.14
C ILE A 53 -12.94 10.34 10.51
N LEU A 54 -12.02 11.23 10.85
CA LEU A 54 -12.32 12.61 11.21
C LEU A 54 -12.42 13.50 9.97
N SER A 55 -11.56 13.24 8.98
CA SER A 55 -11.57 13.99 7.74
C SER A 55 -11.03 13.18 6.57
N LEU A 56 -11.54 13.50 5.39
CA LEU A 56 -11.00 13.11 4.10
C LEU A 56 -10.95 14.37 3.26
N ASN A 57 -9.75 14.91 3.06
CA ASN A 57 -9.53 16.17 2.37
C ASN A 57 -8.84 15.93 1.04
N VAL A 58 -9.24 16.72 0.05
CA VAL A 58 -8.49 16.87 -1.20
C VAL A 58 -7.33 17.83 -0.93
N LEU A 59 -6.12 17.44 -1.35
CA LEU A 59 -4.94 18.30 -1.27
C LEU A 59 -4.77 19.03 -2.60
N ASP A 60 -4.94 20.35 -2.57
CA ASP A 60 -4.82 21.23 -3.75
C ASP A 60 -3.38 21.69 -4.01
N SER A 61 -2.47 21.50 -3.05
CA SER A 61 -1.09 21.98 -3.09
C SER A 61 -0.07 20.85 -2.98
N SER A 62 1.22 21.20 -3.13
CA SER A 62 2.33 20.26 -2.99
C SER A 62 2.26 19.52 -1.65
N HIS A 63 2.67 18.25 -1.67
CA HIS A 63 2.78 17.35 -0.51
C HIS A 63 3.90 17.78 0.46
N SER A 64 3.96 19.07 0.80
CA SER A 64 4.91 19.58 1.76
C SER A 64 4.54 19.12 3.17
N GLY A 65 5.54 18.88 4.01
CA GLY A 65 5.30 18.56 5.41
C GLY A 65 4.49 19.65 6.13
N TYR A 66 4.66 20.91 5.74
CA TYR A 66 3.89 22.03 6.26
C TYR A 66 2.39 21.90 5.94
N THR A 67 2.05 21.59 4.69
CA THR A 67 0.66 21.35 4.27
C THR A 67 0.04 20.24 5.12
N ILE A 68 0.72 19.10 5.24
CA ILE A 68 0.25 17.94 6.00
C ILE A 68 0.01 18.33 7.47
N ALA A 69 0.96 19.03 8.09
CA ALA A 69 0.84 19.47 9.48
C ALA A 69 -0.37 20.38 9.70
N ILE A 70 -0.57 21.38 8.83
CA ILE A 70 -1.74 22.27 8.92
C ILE A 70 -3.05 21.51 8.86
N TYR A 71 -3.18 20.56 7.92
CA TYR A 71 -4.40 19.76 7.81
C TYR A 71 -4.67 18.97 9.10
N VAL A 72 -3.65 18.29 9.62
CA VAL A 72 -3.78 17.51 10.87
C VAL A 72 -4.11 18.42 12.06
N LEU A 73 -3.47 19.58 12.18
CA LEU A 73 -3.73 20.55 13.25
C LEU A 73 -5.14 21.13 13.18
N ASN A 74 -5.62 21.45 11.97
CA ASN A 74 -6.97 21.95 11.75
C ASN A 74 -8.01 20.90 12.13
N VAL A 75 -7.81 19.63 11.74
CA VAL A 75 -8.68 18.53 12.16
C VAL A 75 -8.65 18.38 13.68
N ALA A 76 -7.47 18.37 14.29
CA ALA A 76 -7.34 18.27 15.73
C ALA A 76 -8.06 19.41 16.47
N LYS A 77 -8.02 20.63 15.92
CA LYS A 77 -8.73 21.82 16.44
C LYS A 77 -10.24 21.69 16.32
N VAL A 78 -10.74 21.33 15.12
CA VAL A 78 -12.18 21.17 14.85
C VAL A 78 -12.81 20.13 15.77
N PHE A 79 -12.09 19.05 16.07
CA PHE A 79 -12.58 17.98 16.95
C PHE A 79 -12.20 18.17 18.44
N GLY A 80 -11.53 19.26 18.81
CA GLY A 80 -11.19 19.54 20.22
C GLY A 80 -10.19 18.55 20.84
N ILE A 81 -9.37 17.88 20.03
CA ILE A 81 -8.47 16.80 20.48
C ILE A 81 -6.99 17.19 20.50
N GLN A 82 -6.64 18.45 20.22
CA GLN A 82 -5.24 18.91 20.14
C GLN A 82 -4.40 18.49 21.36
N ASN A 83 -4.96 18.69 22.56
CA ASN A 83 -4.29 18.37 23.82
C ASN A 83 -4.42 16.89 24.24
N LYS A 84 -5.14 16.07 23.45
CA LYS A 84 -5.39 14.65 23.73
C LYS A 84 -4.56 13.73 22.85
N ILE A 85 -3.91 14.24 21.79
CA ILE A 85 -3.10 13.42 20.88
C ILE A 85 -1.86 12.90 21.62
N MET A 86 -1.72 11.58 21.65
CA MET A 86 -0.55 10.87 22.17
C MET A 86 0.44 10.54 21.05
N SER A 87 -0.06 10.03 19.92
CA SER A 87 0.76 9.59 18.81
C SER A 87 0.07 9.79 17.47
N ILE A 88 0.88 9.88 16.41
CA ILE A 88 0.47 10.04 15.02
C ILE A 88 1.25 9.01 14.21
N THR A 89 0.51 8.14 13.54
CA THR A 89 1.06 7.15 12.61
C THR A 89 1.04 7.71 11.19
N LEU A 90 2.24 7.80 10.60
CA LEU A 90 2.47 8.28 9.23
C LEU A 90 3.25 7.20 8.45
N ASP A 91 3.19 7.24 7.13
CA ASP A 91 4.09 6.41 6.31
C ASP A 91 5.54 6.95 6.33
N ASN A 92 6.48 6.23 5.72
CA ASN A 92 7.90 6.63 5.75
C ASN A 92 8.27 7.69 4.69
N ALA A 93 7.31 8.42 4.12
CA ALA A 93 7.62 9.52 3.21
C ALA A 93 8.41 10.62 3.91
N SER A 94 9.41 11.18 3.21
CA SER A 94 10.29 12.24 3.76
C SER A 94 9.51 13.48 4.21
N ALA A 95 8.44 13.83 3.49
CA ALA A 95 7.55 14.94 3.83
C ALA A 95 6.94 14.82 5.23
N ASN A 96 6.67 13.60 5.69
CA ASN A 96 6.08 13.36 7.01
C ASN A 96 7.04 13.69 8.15
N ASN A 97 8.35 13.53 7.94
CA ASN A 97 9.36 13.93 8.91
C ASN A 97 9.30 15.44 9.16
N SER A 98 9.13 16.23 8.09
CA SER A 98 8.96 17.68 8.19
C SER A 98 7.62 18.04 8.84
N ALA A 99 6.53 17.33 8.49
CA ALA A 99 5.21 17.55 9.10
C ALA A 99 5.25 17.38 10.63
N LEU A 100 5.95 16.36 11.10
CA LEU A 100 6.05 16.06 12.53
C LEU A 100 6.78 17.12 13.33
N ARG A 101 7.75 17.83 12.74
CA ARG A 101 8.40 18.95 13.41
C ARG A 101 7.38 20.05 13.74
N TYR A 102 6.59 20.46 12.74
CA TYR A 102 5.51 21.44 12.94
C TYR A 102 4.43 20.96 13.92
N LEU A 103 4.09 19.66 13.88
CA LEU A 103 3.09 19.07 14.78
C LEU A 103 3.59 19.02 16.22
N LYS A 104 4.85 18.66 16.44
CA LYS A 104 5.45 18.58 17.77
C LYS A 104 5.41 19.93 18.48
N ASP A 105 5.77 21.01 17.79
CA ASP A 105 5.77 22.37 18.34
C ASP A 105 4.35 22.84 18.70
N SER A 106 3.36 22.41 17.94
CA SER A 106 1.97 22.87 18.07
C SER A 106 1.13 22.05 19.06
N LEU A 107 1.37 20.74 19.17
CA LEU A 107 0.52 19.80 19.93
C LEU A 107 0.97 19.62 21.39
N LYS A 108 2.18 20.05 21.75
CA LYS A 108 2.77 19.84 23.09
C LYS A 108 2.58 18.38 23.60
N PRO A 109 3.06 17.40 22.82
CA PRO A 109 2.87 15.99 23.12
C PRO A 109 3.54 15.56 24.43
N ILE A 110 3.08 14.43 24.99
CA ILE A 110 3.68 13.80 26.18
C ILE A 110 5.13 13.39 25.88
N LEU A 111 5.98 13.33 26.90
CA LEU A 111 7.39 12.92 26.80
C LEU A 111 8.14 13.74 25.74
N ASP A 112 7.86 15.04 25.68
CA ASP A 112 8.40 15.94 24.66
C ASP A 112 8.32 15.37 23.23
N GLY A 113 7.27 14.59 22.94
CA GLY A 113 7.01 14.04 21.62
C GLY A 113 7.86 12.84 21.22
N GLU A 114 8.57 12.18 22.15
CA GLU A 114 9.30 10.94 21.89
C GLU A 114 8.41 9.86 21.27
N LEU A 115 7.16 9.77 21.72
CA LEU A 115 6.16 8.81 21.22
C LEU A 115 5.21 9.41 20.16
N LEU A 116 5.43 10.66 19.75
CA LEU A 116 4.51 11.33 18.83
C LEU A 116 4.50 10.65 17.46
N HIS A 117 5.63 10.11 17.01
CA HIS A 117 5.73 9.51 15.68
C HIS A 117 5.79 8.00 15.75
N VAL A 118 4.80 7.35 15.15
CA VAL A 118 4.81 5.91 14.87
C VAL A 118 4.94 5.71 13.37
N ARG A 119 5.93 4.91 12.93
CA ARG A 119 6.04 4.55 11.51
C ARG A 119 5.00 3.50 11.16
N CYS A 120 4.42 3.62 9.97
CA CYS A 120 3.52 2.59 9.45
C CYS A 120 4.25 1.25 9.28
N ALA A 121 3.90 0.25 10.09
CA ALA A 121 4.47 -1.09 10.03
C ALA A 121 4.29 -1.74 8.64
N CYS A 122 3.13 -1.56 8.01
CA CYS A 122 2.88 -2.04 6.65
C CYS A 122 3.86 -1.45 5.63
N HIS A 123 4.22 -0.18 5.79
CA HIS A 123 5.21 0.47 4.93
C HIS A 123 6.62 -0.05 5.23
N VAL A 124 6.99 -0.23 6.50
CA VAL A 124 8.29 -0.83 6.88
C VAL A 124 8.44 -2.23 6.28
N ILE A 125 7.44 -3.09 6.41
CA ILE A 125 7.43 -4.43 5.80
C ILE A 125 7.58 -4.33 4.28
N ASN A 126 6.88 -3.40 3.63
CA ASN A 126 7.02 -3.17 2.19
C ASN A 126 8.46 -2.81 1.79
N LEU A 127 9.15 -1.98 2.57
CA LEU A 127 10.56 -1.63 2.33
C LEU A 127 11.49 -2.83 2.53
N CYS A 128 11.32 -3.60 3.60
CA CYS A 128 12.11 -4.82 3.84
C CYS A 128 11.95 -5.83 2.68
N VAL A 129 10.71 -6.05 2.24
CA VAL A 129 10.40 -6.96 1.13
C VAL A 129 11.05 -6.46 -0.16
N LYS A 130 10.90 -5.17 -0.51
CA LYS A 130 11.56 -4.58 -1.69
C LYS A 130 13.06 -4.78 -1.66
N TYR A 131 13.70 -4.43 -0.55
CA TYR A 131 15.15 -4.53 -0.40
C TYR A 131 15.63 -5.97 -0.61
N ALA A 132 15.00 -6.95 0.05
CA ALA A 132 15.37 -8.35 -0.08
C ALA A 132 15.20 -8.89 -1.52
N PHE A 133 14.15 -8.46 -2.21
CA PHE A 133 13.88 -8.89 -3.57
C PHE A 133 14.77 -8.22 -4.62
N ASP A 134 15.06 -6.92 -4.46
CA ASP A 134 15.92 -6.18 -5.38
C ASP A 134 17.37 -6.68 -5.30
N ASP A 135 17.87 -6.95 -4.08
CA ASP A 135 19.21 -7.49 -3.83
C ASP A 135 19.41 -8.90 -4.40
N ALA A 136 18.48 -9.82 -4.13
CA ALA A 136 18.63 -11.21 -4.54
C ALA A 136 18.16 -11.51 -5.98
N LEU A 137 17.13 -10.81 -6.47
CA LEU A 137 16.35 -11.22 -7.64
C LEU A 137 15.98 -10.07 -8.58
N GLY A 138 16.55 -8.87 -8.43
CA GLY A 138 16.14 -7.67 -9.16
C GLY A 138 16.00 -7.87 -10.67
N THR A 139 17.02 -8.43 -11.34
CA THR A 139 16.99 -8.69 -12.79
C THR A 139 15.87 -9.67 -13.21
N VAL A 140 15.61 -10.69 -12.39
CA VAL A 140 14.57 -11.70 -12.66
C VAL A 140 13.19 -11.08 -12.49
N ILE A 141 13.00 -10.29 -11.44
CA ILE A 141 11.75 -9.58 -11.16
C ILE A 141 11.40 -8.61 -12.29
N GLU A 142 12.36 -7.87 -12.83
CA GLU A 142 12.11 -6.94 -13.94
C GLU A 142 11.61 -7.67 -15.20
N LYS A 143 12.22 -8.81 -15.56
CA LYS A 143 11.73 -9.66 -16.66
C LYS A 143 10.28 -10.08 -16.42
N PHE A 144 9.96 -10.51 -15.20
CA PHE A 144 8.61 -10.91 -14.83
C PHE A 144 7.59 -9.77 -14.82
N LYS A 145 7.99 -8.56 -14.41
CA LYS A 145 7.15 -7.36 -14.51
C LYS A 145 6.82 -7.06 -15.97
N VAL A 146 7.79 -7.17 -16.88
CA VAL A 146 7.60 -7.00 -18.34
C VAL A 146 6.68 -8.08 -18.90
N CYS A 147 6.94 -9.36 -18.62
CA CYS A 147 6.07 -10.46 -19.05
C CYS A 147 4.63 -10.28 -18.55
N GLY A 148 4.46 -10.01 -17.25
CA GLY A 148 3.14 -9.74 -16.68
C GLY A 148 2.45 -8.55 -17.36
N LYS A 149 3.18 -7.48 -17.72
CA LYS A 149 2.64 -6.34 -18.46
C LYS A 149 2.15 -6.73 -19.86
N LEU A 150 2.94 -7.51 -20.59
CA LEU A 150 2.56 -8.01 -21.92
C LEU A 150 1.31 -8.89 -21.84
N LEU A 151 1.27 -9.85 -20.91
CA LEU A 151 0.17 -10.79 -20.74
C LEU A 151 -1.11 -10.14 -20.18
N ARG A 152 -1.02 -8.94 -19.60
CA ARG A 152 -2.19 -8.10 -19.28
C ARG A 152 -2.73 -7.33 -20.50
N GLY A 153 -1.93 -7.17 -21.55
CA GLY A 153 -2.31 -6.46 -22.77
C GLY A 153 -3.40 -7.19 -23.55
N ARG A 154 -4.18 -6.46 -24.35
CA ARG A 154 -5.34 -7.04 -25.06
C ARG A 154 -4.98 -8.19 -26.00
N ARG A 155 -3.92 -8.02 -26.80
CA ARG A 155 -3.50 -9.02 -27.81
C ARG A 155 -2.90 -10.26 -27.13
N TYR A 156 -1.73 -10.10 -26.51
CA TYR A 156 -1.03 -11.19 -25.86
C TYR A 156 -1.81 -11.84 -24.71
N GLY A 157 -2.62 -11.08 -23.96
CA GLY A 157 -3.47 -11.64 -22.92
C GLY A 157 -4.61 -12.52 -23.44
N ARG A 158 -5.15 -12.22 -24.63
CA ARG A 158 -6.13 -13.09 -25.30
C ARG A 158 -5.47 -14.38 -25.77
N ASP A 159 -4.34 -14.26 -26.47
CA ASP A 159 -3.60 -15.41 -27.01
C ASP A 159 -3.14 -16.34 -25.88
N TRP A 160 -2.64 -15.75 -24.78
CA TRP A 160 -2.26 -16.48 -23.58
C TRP A 160 -3.43 -17.22 -22.92
N LYS A 161 -4.60 -16.56 -22.81
CA LYS A 161 -5.80 -17.21 -22.27
C LYS A 161 -6.23 -18.39 -23.14
N GLN A 162 -6.21 -18.23 -24.46
CA GLN A 162 -6.55 -19.30 -25.39
C GLN A 162 -5.58 -20.47 -25.27
N LEU A 163 -4.28 -20.18 -25.16
CA LEU A 163 -3.24 -21.20 -24.98
C LEU A 163 -3.40 -21.98 -23.67
N CYS A 164 -3.74 -21.30 -22.57
CA CYS A 164 -4.03 -21.98 -21.29
C CYS A 164 -5.19 -22.97 -21.46
N ILE A 165 -6.28 -22.54 -22.09
CA ILE A 165 -7.48 -23.35 -22.33
C ILE A 165 -7.15 -24.56 -23.22
N SER A 166 -6.47 -24.35 -24.35
CA SER A 166 -6.13 -25.45 -25.28
C SER A 166 -5.14 -26.44 -24.70
N SER A 167 -4.32 -26.01 -23.72
CA SER A 167 -3.34 -26.87 -23.05
C SER A 167 -3.88 -27.52 -21.77
N GLY A 168 -5.16 -27.31 -21.43
CA GLY A 168 -5.78 -27.86 -20.23
C GLY A 168 -5.27 -27.26 -18.91
N VAL A 169 -4.61 -26.10 -18.96
CA VAL A 169 -4.07 -25.43 -17.77
C VAL A 169 -5.02 -24.35 -17.29
N ARG A 170 -5.27 -24.29 -15.97
CA ARG A 170 -6.10 -23.25 -15.37
C ARG A 170 -5.50 -21.87 -15.62
N PHE A 171 -6.21 -21.05 -16.40
CA PHE A 171 -5.85 -19.65 -16.61
C PHE A 171 -5.88 -18.85 -15.29
N LYS A 172 -4.84 -18.05 -15.06
CA LYS A 172 -4.77 -17.04 -14.00
C LYS A 172 -4.34 -15.71 -14.60
N LYS A 173 -4.98 -14.63 -14.16
CA LYS A 173 -4.66 -13.27 -14.60
C LYS A 173 -3.45 -12.74 -13.84
N PHE A 174 -2.48 -12.18 -14.55
CA PHE A 174 -1.35 -11.49 -13.94
C PHE A 174 -1.79 -10.18 -13.29
N SER A 175 -1.50 -10.01 -12.01
CA SER A 175 -1.69 -8.73 -11.30
C SER A 175 -0.59 -7.74 -11.67
N GLN A 176 -0.93 -6.44 -11.68
CA GLN A 176 0.08 -5.39 -11.71
C GLN A 176 0.71 -5.29 -10.31
N PRO A 177 2.03 -5.43 -10.17
CA PRO A 177 2.68 -5.12 -8.91
C PRO A 177 2.54 -3.62 -8.63
N ILE A 178 2.14 -3.29 -7.40
CA ILE A 178 1.91 -1.95 -6.89
C ILE A 178 3.03 -1.69 -5.88
N GLU A 179 3.87 -0.71 -6.18
CA GLU A 179 5.09 -0.45 -5.41
C GLU A 179 4.84 -0.17 -3.92
N THR A 180 3.69 0.40 -3.59
CA THR A 180 3.31 0.74 -2.21
C THR A 180 2.59 -0.39 -1.48
N ARG A 181 2.39 -1.56 -2.12
CA ARG A 181 1.72 -2.73 -1.53
C ARG A 181 2.62 -3.95 -1.55
N TRP A 182 3.07 -4.36 -0.37
CA TRP A 182 4.05 -5.44 -0.18
C TRP A 182 3.64 -6.78 -0.80
N ASN A 183 2.35 -7.12 -0.78
CA ASN A 183 1.84 -8.38 -1.30
C ASN A 183 1.65 -8.40 -2.83
N SER A 184 1.77 -7.26 -3.52
CA SER A 184 1.45 -7.16 -4.94
C SER A 184 2.48 -7.88 -5.84
N LEU A 185 3.76 -7.82 -5.47
CA LEU A 185 4.83 -8.59 -6.11
C LEU A 185 4.64 -10.08 -5.85
N TYR A 186 4.28 -10.48 -4.62
CA TYR A 186 3.96 -11.86 -4.29
C TYR A 186 2.84 -12.42 -5.19
N HIS A 187 1.77 -11.66 -5.44
CA HIS A 187 0.70 -12.11 -6.35
C HIS A 187 1.18 -12.31 -7.79
N LEU A 188 2.10 -11.45 -8.28
CA LEU A 188 2.73 -11.62 -9.59
C LEU A 188 3.54 -12.93 -9.63
N LEU A 189 4.42 -13.12 -8.65
CA LEU A 189 5.31 -14.29 -8.55
C LEU A 189 4.51 -15.59 -8.35
N SER A 190 3.48 -15.57 -7.51
CA SER A 190 2.58 -16.71 -7.30
C SER A 190 1.84 -17.10 -8.58
N THR A 191 1.45 -16.12 -9.40
CA THR A 191 0.86 -16.39 -10.72
C THR A 191 1.88 -17.02 -11.67
N LEU A 192 3.14 -16.58 -11.64
CA LEU A 192 4.21 -17.18 -12.46
C LEU A 192 4.54 -18.61 -12.03
N LEU A 193 4.65 -18.85 -10.73
CA LEU A 193 4.89 -20.18 -10.18
C LEU A 193 3.80 -21.19 -10.56
N HIS A 194 2.55 -20.73 -10.70
CA HIS A 194 1.45 -21.56 -11.21
C HIS A 194 1.72 -22.10 -12.63
N PHE A 195 2.54 -21.41 -13.42
CA PHE A 195 2.91 -21.81 -14.79
C PHE A 195 4.37 -22.30 -14.90
N LYS A 196 5.05 -22.60 -13.79
CA LYS A 196 6.48 -22.98 -13.82
C LYS A 196 6.77 -24.22 -14.66
N ASP A 197 5.85 -25.19 -14.68
CA ASP A 197 5.97 -26.45 -15.42
C ASP A 197 5.26 -26.40 -16.78
N PHE A 198 4.75 -25.22 -17.17
CA PHE A 198 4.06 -25.05 -18.43
C PHE A 198 5.04 -25.00 -19.61
N ASP A 199 5.25 -26.16 -20.23
CA ASP A 199 5.90 -26.24 -21.53
C ASP A 199 4.92 -25.88 -22.65
N GLY A 200 4.99 -24.63 -23.10
CA GLY A 200 4.23 -24.17 -24.26
C GLY A 200 4.59 -24.93 -25.55
N PRO A 201 3.80 -24.79 -26.62
CA PRO A 201 3.98 -25.53 -27.88
C PRO A 201 5.38 -25.37 -28.50
N GLY A 202 6.05 -24.22 -28.30
CA GLY A 202 7.41 -24.00 -28.78
C GLY A 202 8.49 -24.88 -28.12
N ASN A 203 8.31 -25.30 -26.86
CA ASN A 203 9.25 -26.16 -26.14
C ASN A 203 9.01 -27.66 -26.38
N ARG A 204 7.77 -28.04 -26.73
CA ARG A 204 7.47 -29.43 -27.14
C ARG A 204 8.13 -29.77 -28.47
N ILE A 205 8.21 -28.79 -29.39
CA ILE A 205 8.87 -28.94 -30.68
C ILE A 205 10.39 -29.11 -30.50
N THR A 206 11.04 -28.31 -29.64
CA THR A 206 12.49 -28.45 -29.38
C THR A 206 12.85 -29.76 -28.68
N LYS A 207 12.00 -30.27 -27.77
CA LYS A 207 12.16 -31.61 -27.18
C LYS A 207 11.94 -32.74 -28.19
N GLN A 208 11.01 -32.61 -29.15
CA GLN A 208 10.83 -33.60 -30.22
C GLN A 208 11.99 -33.64 -31.23
N ILE A 209 12.59 -32.49 -31.54
CA ILE A 209 13.72 -32.41 -32.49
C ILE A 209 15.02 -32.95 -31.86
N GLY A 210 15.17 -32.92 -30.53
CA GLY A 210 16.35 -33.43 -29.82
C GLY A 210 16.50 -34.96 -29.77
N VAL A 211 15.52 -35.74 -30.27
CA VAL A 211 15.51 -37.21 -30.18
C VAL A 211 15.96 -37.90 -31.50
N GLN A 212 16.26 -37.15 -32.58
CA GLN A 212 16.61 -37.72 -33.90
C GLN A 212 18.09 -37.59 -34.32
N LYS A 213 19.05 -37.68 -33.39
CA LYS A 213 20.46 -37.93 -33.79
C LYS A 213 21.05 -39.10 -33.02
N GLY A 214 20.93 -40.28 -33.62
CA GLY A 214 21.53 -41.51 -33.12
C GLY A 214 21.15 -42.76 -33.92
N GLY A 215 21.08 -42.66 -35.25
CA GLY A 215 21.01 -43.83 -36.13
C GLY A 215 22.35 -43.97 -36.84
N GLY A 216 23.26 -44.74 -36.24
CA GLY A 216 24.48 -45.19 -36.92
C GLY A 216 24.10 -46.11 -38.07
N VAL A 217 24.66 -45.85 -39.24
CA VAL A 217 24.72 -46.83 -40.33
C VAL A 217 26.12 -47.41 -40.30
N GLU A 218 26.14 -48.73 -40.40
CA GLU A 218 27.27 -49.68 -40.44
C GLU A 218 28.45 -49.23 -41.32
#